data_AF-A0A1A2NCX2-F1
#
_entry.id   AF-A0A1A2NCX2-F1
#
_cell.length_a   1.000
_cell.length_b   1.000
_cell.length_c   1.000
_cell.angle_alpha   90.00
_cell.angle_beta   90.00
_cell.angle_gamma   90.00
#
_symmetry.space_group_name_H-M   'P 1'
#
loop_
_entity.id
_entity.type
_entity.pdbx_description
1 polymer ?
#
loop_
_entity_poly.entity_id
_entity_poly.type
_entity_poly.pdbx_seq_one_letter_code
_entity_poly.pdbx_strand_id
1 'polypeptide(L)'
;MTEQRHDFFGEIFQRFFRLAIDAYPRTGGALVERLFTLSDDVPDKLAQTRCAATAWAEAETTNATITSELFVITQHGLMYAAGLSQSRRALYYLATPPALFDPFVDQVNTAELHEGSVAAVDSRLGRDLASAHPMDAALRRILNEHLALRVDLTA
;
A
#
# COMPACT_ATOMS: atom_id res chain seq x y z
N MET A 1 -24.67 -13.43 9.43
CA MET A 1 -24.07 -12.14 9.85
C MET A 1 -22.76 -12.03 9.12
N THR A 2 -22.71 -11.22 8.07
CA THR A 2 -21.50 -11.05 7.26
C THR A 2 -20.50 -10.28 8.12
N GLU A 3 -19.45 -10.94 8.62
CA GLU A 3 -18.33 -10.25 9.27
C GLU A 3 -17.79 -9.24 8.27
N GLN A 4 -18.07 -7.97 8.52
CA GLN A 4 -17.54 -6.86 7.75
C GLN A 4 -16.06 -6.80 8.10
N ARG A 5 -15.21 -7.43 7.28
CA ARG A 5 -13.75 -7.39 7.47
C ARG A 5 -13.34 -5.92 7.47
N HIS A 6 -12.80 -5.48 8.59
CA HIS A 6 -12.30 -4.12 8.78
C HIS A 6 -11.24 -3.78 7.72
N ASP A 7 -11.53 -2.85 6.82
CA ASP A 7 -10.60 -2.37 5.79
C ASP A 7 -9.74 -1.23 6.36
N PHE A 8 -8.83 -1.60 7.26
CA PHE A 8 -7.91 -0.67 7.93
C PHE A 8 -7.16 0.24 6.94
N PHE A 9 -6.71 -0.32 5.81
CA PHE A 9 -6.02 0.45 4.79
C PHE A 9 -6.94 1.43 4.07
N GLY A 10 -8.17 1.02 3.76
CA GLY A 10 -9.20 1.90 3.23
C GLY A 10 -9.43 3.11 4.13
N GLU A 11 -9.58 2.90 5.43
CA GLU A 11 -9.80 3.98 6.41
C GLU A 11 -8.61 4.94 6.50
N ILE A 12 -7.38 4.42 6.63
CA ILE A 12 -6.17 5.24 6.71
C ILE A 12 -5.98 6.07 5.44
N PHE A 13 -6.12 5.46 4.26
CA PHE A 13 -5.97 6.17 3.00
C PHE A 13 -7.07 7.21 2.79
N GLN A 14 -8.31 6.93 3.19
CA GLN A 14 -9.40 7.91 3.15
C GLN A 14 -9.12 9.12 4.04
N ARG A 15 -8.62 8.89 5.25
CA ARG A 15 -8.28 9.96 6.20
C ARG A 15 -7.14 10.84 5.68
N PHE A 16 -6.12 10.23 5.06
CA PHE A 16 -4.95 10.94 4.57
C PHE A 16 -5.20 11.68 3.24
N PHE A 17 -5.84 11.04 2.26
CA PHE A 17 -6.03 11.62 0.92
C PHE A 17 -7.37 12.38 0.74
N ARG A 18 -8.24 12.41 1.78
CA ARG A 18 -9.46 13.24 1.97
C ARG A 18 -10.33 13.46 0.72
N LEU A 19 -11.44 12.72 0.57
CA LEU A 19 -12.53 12.86 -0.43
C LEU A 19 -12.14 12.93 -1.93
N ALA A 20 -10.87 13.02 -2.31
CA ALA A 20 -10.39 12.80 -3.68
C ALA A 20 -10.55 11.32 -4.13
N ILE A 21 -11.17 10.50 -3.28
CA ILE A 21 -11.23 9.04 -3.33
C ILE A 21 -12.54 8.51 -3.92
N ASP A 22 -13.56 9.33 -4.20
CA ASP A 22 -14.84 8.82 -4.74
C ASP A 22 -14.77 8.38 -6.22
N ALA A 23 -13.61 8.53 -6.86
CA ALA A 23 -13.33 7.93 -8.16
C ALA A 23 -12.15 6.95 -8.07
N TYR A 24 -12.20 6.01 -7.12
CA TYR A 24 -11.42 4.77 -7.20
C TYR A 24 -11.81 4.04 -8.48
N PRO A 25 -11.01 4.04 -9.56
CA PRO A 25 -11.36 3.23 -10.69
C PRO A 25 -11.10 1.79 -10.23
N ARG A 26 -12.17 1.01 -10.02
CA ARG A 26 -12.09 -0.47 -10.07
C ARG A 26 -11.37 -0.94 -11.37
N THR A 27 -11.25 -0.03 -12.34
CA THR A 27 -10.52 -0.07 -13.61
C THR A 27 -9.00 0.16 -13.52
N GLY A 28 -8.38 0.16 -12.34
CA GLY A 28 -6.92 0.25 -12.19
C GLY A 28 -6.14 -0.84 -12.93
N GLY A 29 -6.77 -2.00 -13.21
CA GLY A 29 -6.13 -3.17 -13.83
C GLY A 29 -5.39 -2.89 -15.14
N ALA A 30 -5.95 -2.11 -16.06
CA ALA A 30 -5.28 -1.80 -17.34
C ALA A 30 -4.06 -0.88 -17.18
N LEU A 31 -4.06 -0.03 -16.15
CA LEU A 31 -2.97 0.88 -15.84
C LEU A 31 -1.84 0.14 -15.11
N VAL A 32 -2.22 -0.82 -14.27
CA VAL A 32 -1.34 -1.78 -13.59
C VAL A 32 -0.65 -2.68 -14.59
N GLU A 33 -1.40 -3.33 -15.47
CA GLU A 33 -0.83 -4.17 -16.54
C GLU A 33 0.17 -3.38 -17.38
N ARG A 34 -0.14 -2.12 -17.70
CA ARG A 34 0.81 -1.23 -18.36
C ARG A 34 2.05 -0.99 -17.50
N LEU A 35 1.92 -0.58 -16.24
CA LEU A 35 3.09 -0.35 -15.38
C LEU A 35 3.99 -1.58 -15.22
N PHE A 36 3.40 -2.76 -15.02
CA PHE A 36 4.12 -4.02 -14.88
C PHE A 36 4.75 -4.52 -16.18
N THR A 37 4.25 -4.09 -17.35
CA THR A 37 4.83 -4.46 -18.67
C THR A 37 5.90 -3.49 -19.15
N LEU A 38 6.05 -2.33 -18.50
CA LEU A 38 6.83 -1.21 -19.01
C LEU A 38 8.14 -0.97 -18.23
N SER A 39 8.27 -1.52 -17.03
CA SER A 39 9.56 -1.70 -16.34
C SER A 39 9.48 -2.82 -15.31
N ASP A 40 10.56 -3.61 -15.20
CA ASP A 40 10.74 -4.62 -14.16
C ASP A 40 10.95 -3.98 -12.76
N ASP A 41 11.24 -2.68 -12.69
CA ASP A 41 11.50 -1.95 -11.44
C ASP A 41 10.32 -1.98 -10.45
N VAL A 42 9.08 -1.99 -10.96
CA VAL A 42 7.87 -2.00 -10.13
C VAL A 42 7.62 -3.40 -9.54
N PRO A 43 7.60 -4.48 -10.35
CA PRO A 43 7.58 -5.85 -9.84
C PRO A 43 8.67 -6.14 -8.79
N ASP A 44 9.91 -5.74 -9.04
CA ASP A 44 11.04 -6.02 -8.15
C ASP A 44 10.88 -5.32 -6.80
N LYS A 45 10.46 -4.05 -6.79
CA LYS A 45 10.18 -3.31 -5.55
C LYS A 45 9.02 -3.89 -4.77
N LEU A 46 7.97 -4.36 -5.46
CA LEU A 46 6.86 -5.03 -4.80
C LEU A 46 7.30 -6.36 -4.17
N ALA A 47 8.10 -7.16 -4.89
CA ALA A 47 8.64 -8.40 -4.36
C ALA A 47 9.52 -8.15 -3.12
N GLN A 48 10.41 -7.16 -3.18
CA GLN A 48 11.25 -6.77 -2.04
C GLN A 48 10.43 -6.34 -0.83
N THR A 49 9.37 -5.56 -1.06
CA THR A 49 8.53 -5.03 0.02
C THR A 49 7.65 -6.12 0.63
N ARG A 50 7.13 -7.04 -0.20
CA ARG A 50 6.45 -8.24 0.26
C ARG A 50 7.36 -9.10 1.14
N CYS A 51 8.62 -9.30 0.75
CA CYS A 51 9.60 -10.01 1.57
C CYS A 51 9.84 -9.31 2.92
N ALA A 52 9.92 -7.98 2.94
CA ALA A 52 10.05 -7.22 4.18
C ALA A 52 8.82 -7.35 5.09
N ALA A 53 7.62 -7.32 4.52
CA ALA A 53 6.37 -7.52 5.26
C ALA A 53 6.30 -8.93 5.88
N THR A 54 6.65 -9.96 5.12
CA THR A 54 6.69 -11.35 5.62
C THR A 54 7.74 -11.51 6.71
N ALA A 55 8.95 -11.00 6.51
CA ALA A 55 10.02 -11.10 7.50
C ALA A 55 9.67 -10.37 8.81
N TRP A 56 9.02 -9.20 8.73
CA TRP A 56 8.49 -8.50 9.90
C TRP A 56 7.40 -9.33 10.59
N ALA A 57 6.44 -9.85 9.82
CA ALA A 57 5.35 -10.63 10.38
C ALA A 57 5.81 -11.93 11.04
N GLU A 58 6.81 -12.61 10.48
CA GLU A 58 7.45 -13.79 11.06
C GLU A 58 8.16 -13.49 12.39
N ALA A 59 8.77 -12.30 12.50
CA ALA A 59 9.37 -11.84 13.75
C ALA A 59 8.31 -11.51 14.83
N GLU A 60 7.14 -11.03 14.42
CA GLU A 60 6.02 -10.72 15.32
C GLU A 60 5.20 -11.97 15.71
N THR A 61 5.03 -12.92 14.80
CA THR A 61 4.29 -14.16 15.04
C THR A 61 4.62 -15.28 14.06
N THR A 62 4.59 -16.52 14.54
CA THR A 62 4.85 -17.70 13.70
C THR A 62 3.64 -18.02 12.82
N ASN A 63 3.87 -18.26 11.52
CA ASN A 63 2.84 -18.64 10.53
C ASN A 63 1.80 -17.56 10.20
N ALA A 64 2.19 -16.29 10.18
CA ALA A 64 1.33 -15.24 9.59
C ALA A 64 1.19 -15.44 8.09
N THR A 65 -0.03 -15.33 7.57
CA THR A 65 -0.31 -15.37 6.12
C THR A 65 -0.83 -14.03 5.66
N ILE A 66 -0.39 -13.60 4.47
CA ILE A 66 -0.94 -12.42 3.81
C ILE A 66 -2.40 -12.73 3.45
N THR A 67 -3.32 -11.87 3.91
CA THR A 67 -4.76 -12.00 3.68
C THR A 67 -5.33 -10.89 2.81
N SER A 68 -4.58 -9.81 2.65
CA SER A 68 -4.89 -8.69 1.78
C SER A 68 -3.57 -8.03 1.41
N GLU A 69 -3.47 -7.60 0.16
CA GLU A 69 -2.29 -6.93 -0.35
C GLU A 69 -2.72 -5.89 -1.37
N LEU A 70 -2.11 -4.71 -1.31
CA LEU A 70 -2.38 -3.63 -2.23
C LEU A 70 -1.13 -2.79 -2.41
N PHE A 71 -1.08 -2.03 -3.49
CA PHE A 71 -0.17 -0.91 -3.60
C PHE A 71 -0.93 0.36 -3.98
N VAL A 72 -0.35 1.50 -3.62
CA VAL A 72 -0.89 2.82 -3.96
C VAL A 72 0.19 3.59 -4.69
N ILE A 73 -0.14 4.08 -5.87
CA ILE A 73 0.72 4.99 -6.61
C ILE A 73 0.35 6.40 -6.18
N THR A 74 1.33 7.17 -5.72
CA THR A 74 1.14 8.57 -5.32
C THR A 74 2.12 9.46 -6.09
N GLN A 75 1.89 10.77 -6.05
CA GLN A 75 2.86 11.75 -6.55
C GLN A 75 4.24 11.69 -5.84
N HIS A 76 4.30 11.08 -4.65
CA HIS A 76 5.52 10.94 -3.85
C HIS A 76 6.22 9.59 -4.05
N GLY A 77 5.65 8.70 -4.88
CA GLY A 77 6.17 7.36 -5.13
C GLY A 77 5.14 6.27 -4.84
N LEU A 78 5.62 5.03 -4.87
CA LEU A 78 4.82 3.85 -4.56
C LEU A 78 4.67 3.70 -3.04
N MET A 79 3.50 3.25 -2.63
CA MET A 79 3.19 2.74 -1.30
C MET A 79 2.78 1.28 -1.44
N TYR A 80 3.02 0.49 -0.41
CA TYR A 80 2.61 -0.91 -0.35
C TYR A 80 1.97 -1.19 1.00
N ALA A 81 0.89 -1.94 1.01
CA ALA A 81 0.20 -2.35 2.22
C ALA A 81 -0.13 -3.84 2.17
N ALA A 82 0.17 -4.52 3.27
CA ALA A 82 -0.15 -5.93 3.46
C ALA A 82 -0.82 -6.15 4.82
N GLY A 83 -2.00 -6.76 4.77
CA GLY A 83 -2.71 -7.22 5.96
C GLY A 83 -2.45 -8.71 6.12
N LEU A 84 -1.79 -9.09 7.20
CA LEU A 84 -1.50 -10.48 7.54
C LEU A 84 -2.36 -10.92 8.73
N SER A 85 -2.66 -12.21 8.81
CA SER A 85 -3.41 -12.78 9.93
C SER A 85 -2.78 -14.05 10.46
N GLN A 86 -2.87 -14.24 11.76
CA GLN A 86 -2.49 -15.48 12.43
C GLN A 86 -3.36 -15.70 13.65
N SER A 87 -4.14 -16.78 13.68
CA SER A 87 -4.84 -17.30 14.87
C SER A 87 -5.52 -16.24 15.75
N ARG A 88 -6.16 -15.22 15.16
CA ARG A 88 -6.87 -14.05 15.76
C ARG A 88 -6.10 -12.75 15.90
N ARG A 89 -4.81 -12.69 15.56
CA ARG A 89 -4.02 -11.45 15.50
C ARG A 89 -3.98 -10.92 14.07
N ALA A 90 -4.37 -9.66 13.87
CA ALA A 90 -4.17 -8.96 12.61
C ALA A 90 -2.86 -8.15 12.66
N LEU A 91 -2.08 -8.24 11.59
CA LEU A 91 -0.84 -7.49 11.42
C LEU A 91 -0.97 -6.63 10.16
N TYR A 92 -0.66 -5.34 10.27
CA TYR A 92 -0.74 -4.39 9.17
C TYR A 92 0.64 -3.84 8.87
N TYR A 93 1.19 -4.17 7.71
CA TYR A 93 2.45 -3.61 7.26
C TYR A 93 2.18 -2.54 6.20
N LEU A 94 2.74 -1.35 6.37
CA LEU A 94 2.61 -0.23 5.45
C LEU A 94 3.99 0.30 5.09
N ALA A 95 4.43 0.07 3.85
CA ALA A 95 5.63 0.71 3.32
C ALA A 95 5.24 1.98 2.56
N THR A 96 5.96 3.05 2.85
CA THR A 96 5.69 4.41 2.39
C THR A 96 6.94 5.03 1.77
N PRO A 97 6.79 5.95 0.82
CA PRO A 97 7.89 6.81 0.41
C PRO A 97 8.31 7.71 1.57
N PRO A 98 9.60 8.09 1.68
CA PRO A 98 10.09 8.89 2.81
C PRO A 98 9.29 10.17 3.08
N ALA A 99 8.76 10.81 2.02
CA ALA A 99 7.93 12.01 2.14
C ALA A 99 6.56 11.77 2.80
N LEU A 100 6.09 10.52 2.84
CA LEU A 100 4.82 10.10 3.45
C LEU A 100 5.02 9.31 4.73
N PHE A 101 6.25 9.09 5.19
CA PHE A 101 6.51 8.27 6.38
C PHE A 101 5.92 8.88 7.66
N ASP A 102 6.39 10.06 8.06
CA ASP A 102 5.93 10.71 9.30
C ASP A 102 4.40 10.91 9.32
N PRO A 103 3.77 11.40 8.23
CA PRO A 103 2.33 11.58 8.24
C PRO A 103 1.56 10.27 8.41
N PHE A 104 2.03 9.14 7.85
CA PHE A 104 1.36 7.85 8.01
C PHE A 104 1.63 7.20 9.37
N VAL A 105 2.79 7.46 10.00
CA VAL A 105 3.02 7.09 11.41
C VAL A 105 1.97 7.76 12.30
N ASP A 106 1.70 9.06 12.09
CA ASP A 106 0.67 9.78 12.84
C ASP A 106 -0.74 9.23 12.57
N GLN A 107 -1.07 8.90 11.31
CA GLN A 107 -2.37 8.30 10.99
C GLN A 107 -2.55 6.93 11.66
N VAL A 108 -1.54 6.06 11.60
CA VAL A 108 -1.58 4.73 12.23
C VAL A 108 -1.70 4.86 13.75
N ASN A 109 -0.95 5.77 14.37
CA ASN A 109 -1.00 6.00 15.82
C ASN A 109 -2.36 6.54 16.30
N THR A 110 -3.11 7.20 15.41
CA THR A 110 -4.45 7.74 15.73
C THR A 110 -5.60 6.90 15.16
N ALA A 111 -5.31 5.75 14.56
CA ALA A 111 -6.30 4.80 14.09
C ALA A 111 -6.64 3.81 15.21
N GLU A 112 -7.92 3.44 15.32
CA GLU A 112 -8.33 2.39 16.23
C GLU A 112 -7.96 1.02 15.64
N LEU A 113 -7.04 0.33 16.29
CA LEU A 113 -6.70 -1.05 15.97
C LEU A 113 -7.53 -2.00 16.83
N HIS A 114 -8.03 -3.08 16.23
CA HIS A 114 -8.65 -4.16 17.00
C HIS A 114 -7.67 -4.72 18.04
N GLU A 115 -8.18 -5.13 19.20
CA GLU A 115 -7.38 -5.64 20.30
C GLU A 115 -6.41 -6.76 19.85
N GLY A 116 -5.13 -6.59 20.20
CA GLY A 116 -4.05 -7.49 19.79
C GLY A 116 -3.45 -7.21 18.41
N SER A 117 -4.05 -6.36 17.58
CA SER A 117 -3.52 -6.02 16.26
C SER A 117 -2.31 -5.10 16.34
N VAL A 118 -1.39 -5.22 15.39
CA VAL A 118 -0.19 -4.38 15.31
C VAL A 118 -0.04 -3.82 13.91
N ALA A 119 0.34 -2.56 13.83
CA ALA A 119 0.69 -1.91 12.58
C ALA A 119 2.17 -1.49 12.59
N ALA A 120 2.87 -1.74 11.49
CA ALA A 120 4.22 -1.26 11.24
C ALA A 120 4.20 -0.34 10.02
N VAL A 121 4.90 0.80 10.14
CA VAL A 121 5.14 1.71 9.03
C VAL A 121 6.63 1.63 8.69
N ASP A 122 6.93 1.45 7.41
CA ASP A 122 8.29 1.36 6.88
C ASP A 122 8.53 2.48 5.86
N SER A 123 9.70 3.09 5.89
CA SER A 123 10.13 4.14 4.95
C SER A 123 11.03 3.61 3.82
N ARG A 124 11.32 2.30 3.80
CA ARG A 124 12.27 1.68 2.86
C ARG A 124 11.79 1.67 1.41
N LEU A 125 10.55 2.05 1.14
CA LEU A 125 9.99 2.13 -0.21
C LEU A 125 10.31 3.50 -0.84
N GLY A 126 11.56 3.77 -1.26
CA GLY A 126 12.00 5.12 -1.66
C GLY A 126 12.81 5.27 -2.97
N ARG A 127 12.44 6.30 -3.77
CA ARG A 127 12.90 6.82 -5.10
C ARG A 127 12.73 5.86 -6.31
N ASP A 128 12.18 6.24 -7.46
CA ASP A 128 11.52 7.47 -7.94
C ASP A 128 10.64 7.09 -9.15
N LEU A 129 9.39 7.58 -9.24
CA LEU A 129 8.62 7.64 -10.50
C LEU A 129 9.05 8.87 -11.35
N ALA A 130 10.24 9.44 -11.08
CA ALA A 130 10.90 10.42 -11.94
C ALA A 130 12.06 9.85 -12.74
N SER A 131 12.57 8.67 -12.37
CA SER A 131 13.80 8.13 -12.97
C SER A 131 13.56 7.22 -14.18
N ALA A 132 12.31 6.89 -14.50
CA ALA A 132 11.95 5.85 -15.45
C ALA A 132 10.97 6.35 -16.55
N HIS A 133 11.55 6.72 -17.70
CA HIS A 133 10.90 6.52 -19.02
C HIS A 133 9.70 7.47 -19.32
N PRO A 134 9.26 7.62 -20.60
CA PRO A 134 7.99 8.25 -20.96
C PRO A 134 6.74 7.71 -20.22
N MET A 135 6.85 6.57 -19.53
CA MET A 135 5.82 6.05 -18.64
C MET A 135 5.56 6.95 -17.43
N ASP A 136 6.64 7.50 -16.85
CA ASP A 136 6.55 8.42 -15.72
C ASP A 136 5.75 9.67 -16.07
N ALA A 137 5.92 10.21 -17.29
CA ALA A 137 5.17 11.39 -17.72
C ALA A 137 3.66 11.10 -17.85
N ALA A 138 3.28 9.92 -18.37
CA ALA A 138 1.89 9.51 -18.47
C ALA A 138 1.27 9.28 -17.08
N LEU A 139 2.00 8.62 -16.19
CA LEU A 139 1.58 8.37 -14.82
C LEU A 139 1.47 9.67 -14.02
N ARG A 140 2.45 10.57 -14.13
CA ARG A 140 2.42 11.91 -13.54
C ARG A 140 1.21 12.72 -14.00
N ARG A 141 0.83 12.62 -15.28
CA ARG A 141 -0.36 13.29 -15.79
C ARG A 141 -1.63 12.77 -15.12
N ILE A 142 -1.75 11.46 -14.93
CA ILE A 142 -2.88 10.87 -14.20
C ILE A 142 -2.83 11.26 -12.73
N LEU A 143 -1.65 11.29 -12.11
CA LEU A 143 -1.48 11.67 -10.71
C LEU A 143 -1.73 13.16 -10.45
N ASN A 144 -1.59 14.02 -11.46
CA ASN A 144 -2.03 15.42 -11.39
C ASN A 144 -3.58 15.52 -11.34
N GLU A 145 -4.28 14.57 -11.95
CA GLU A 145 -5.75 14.50 -11.93
C GLU A 145 -6.26 13.72 -10.70
N HIS A 146 -5.48 12.76 -10.18
CA HIS A 146 -5.80 11.89 -9.05
C HIS A 146 -4.62 11.78 -8.08
N LEU A 147 -4.76 12.29 -6.85
CA LEU A 147 -3.66 12.33 -5.86
C LEU A 147 -3.06 10.95 -5.51
N ALA A 148 -3.84 9.88 -5.67
CA ALA A 148 -3.43 8.51 -5.42
C ALA A 148 -4.23 7.51 -6.28
N LEU A 149 -3.58 6.43 -6.72
CA LEU A 149 -4.19 5.30 -7.42
C LEU A 149 -3.94 4.01 -6.64
N ARG A 150 -4.98 3.40 -6.08
CA ARG A 150 -4.88 2.10 -5.41
C ARG A 150 -5.07 0.96 -6.38
N VAL A 151 -4.31 -0.10 -6.13
CA VAL A 151 -4.34 -1.35 -6.86
C VAL A 151 -4.35 -2.47 -5.85
N ASP A 152 -5.46 -3.20 -5.82
CA ASP A 152 -5.56 -4.43 -5.03
C ASP A 152 -4.83 -5.55 -5.75
N LEU A 153 -3.92 -6.20 -5.06
CA LEU A 153 -3.26 -7.41 -5.54
C LEU A 153 -4.10 -8.60 -5.05
N THR A 154 -4.48 -9.48 -5.98
CA THR A 154 -5.09 -10.75 -5.60
C THR A 154 -4.04 -11.58 -4.86
N ALA A 155 -4.26 -11.74 -3.55
CA ALA A 155 -3.49 -12.64 -2.69
C ALA A 155 -3.74 -14.11 -3.04
#